data_AF-A0A9D4M4V7-F1
#
_entry.id   AF-A0A9D4M4V7-F1
#
_cell.length_a   1.000
_cell.length_b   1.000
_cell.length_c   1.000
_cell.angle_alpha   90.00
_cell.angle_beta   90.00
_cell.angle_gamma   90.00
#
_symmetry.space_group_name_H-M   'P 1'
#
loop_
_entity.id
_entity.type
_entity.pdbx_description
1 polymer ?
#
loop_
_entity_poly.entity_id
_entity_poly.type
_entity_poly.pdbx_seq_one_letter_code
_entity_poly.pdbx_strand_id
1 'polypeptide(L)'
;MAQNVHVENDFSFVKEFDRTDRRIQIPILKLYEHEYKQEWAKFTKVNRFFSRFGYKQLLCLHFDNNFPSKRAEELCLKGVKVNGKAYEFLGCSTAGIKQRKCFMWQGTRDEVVSILKECGEFGELKTVSQYLGSISLLFSDVQLTPIIVKEKQIIRVSDIERDGYNFTDGCGAIGTTLAKELAAHIKDKALDSGYVPSVFQVRFQGYKGVLAIDPAIDPSSILLRPSMKKFNTDSYPELCACGYSKTNTFGDLNEQFIQLLSVLGVHSVEKRNKRVIESRNIYGVCDQSDTLDYGQCFLRITINGKPVTLSGRVVVCKNPCYLLGDVRVLTAISDSSVSKLNHLVDCIVFPTKGKRPHAHEIAGSDLDGDQFFVAWDPDLIPKTVRAPYYYPSVECRTEGDVTHAKVCSYFAKQNHEQKKMVKIDRLFKMWAARKGVESVECEKLGQLFARVVDASKTEDEVEIPEELILEEPV
;
A
#
# COMPACT_ATOMS: atom_id res chain seq x y z
N MET A 1 42.96 -13.30 -44.95
CA MET A 1 41.91 -12.91 -45.91
C MET A 1 40.59 -13.09 -45.17
N ALA A 2 40.12 -12.04 -44.49
CA ALA A 2 39.32 -10.95 -45.06
C ALA A 2 37.88 -11.45 -45.34
N GLN A 3 36.79 -10.79 -45.00
CA GLN A 3 36.52 -9.53 -44.31
C GLN A 3 34.99 -9.53 -44.07
N ASN A 4 34.55 -9.14 -42.87
CA ASN A 4 33.53 -8.12 -42.59
C ASN A 4 32.21 -7.98 -43.42
N VAL A 5 31.13 -7.76 -42.64
CA VAL A 5 29.94 -6.90 -42.90
C VAL A 5 28.76 -7.63 -43.62
N HIS A 6 27.50 -7.62 -43.16
CA HIS A 6 26.63 -6.47 -42.87
C HIS A 6 25.62 -6.70 -41.73
N VAL A 7 25.51 -5.65 -40.90
CA VAL A 7 24.35 -5.31 -40.07
C VAL A 7 23.20 -4.89 -40.99
N GLU A 8 22.04 -5.53 -40.84
CA GLU A 8 20.72 -4.99 -41.15
C GLU A 8 19.67 -5.87 -40.44
N ASN A 9 19.53 -5.70 -39.11
CA ASN A 9 18.34 -6.20 -38.42
C ASN A 9 17.32 -5.07 -38.39
N ASP A 10 16.71 -4.91 -39.56
CA ASP A 10 15.64 -3.99 -39.83
C ASP A 10 14.36 -4.45 -39.11
N PHE A 11 13.69 -3.48 -38.51
CA PHE A 11 12.57 -3.63 -37.59
C PHE A 11 11.36 -4.28 -38.27
N SER A 12 11.14 -5.58 -38.07
CA SER A 12 9.98 -6.29 -38.65
C SER A 12 9.32 -7.35 -37.74
N PHE A 13 9.63 -7.37 -36.44
CA PHE A 13 9.05 -8.34 -35.50
C PHE A 13 7.97 -7.74 -34.58
N VAL A 14 6.80 -7.46 -35.16
CA VAL A 14 5.47 -7.78 -34.57
C VAL A 14 4.51 -8.06 -35.73
N LYS A 15 4.85 -9.04 -36.59
CA LYS A 15 3.86 -9.66 -37.48
C LYS A 15 3.20 -10.78 -36.66
N GLU A 16 1.95 -10.51 -36.27
CA GLU A 16 1.02 -11.43 -35.60
C GLU A 16 1.54 -12.02 -34.28
N PHE A 17 0.82 -11.80 -33.18
CA PHE A 17 1.01 -12.62 -31.98
C PHE A 17 0.38 -13.98 -32.28
N ASP A 18 1.06 -14.75 -33.12
CA ASP A 18 0.72 -16.12 -33.42
C ASP A 18 0.90 -16.92 -32.13
N ARG A 19 -0.14 -17.65 -31.74
CA ARG A 19 -0.10 -18.61 -30.62
C ARG A 19 1.00 -19.66 -30.78
N THR A 20 1.65 -19.73 -31.94
CA THR A 20 2.77 -20.65 -32.24
C THR A 20 4.19 -20.07 -32.03
N ASP A 21 4.40 -18.80 -31.65
CA ASP A 21 5.76 -18.30 -31.36
C ASP A 21 6.36 -19.01 -30.13
N ARG A 22 7.16 -20.05 -30.40
CA ARG A 22 7.82 -20.90 -29.40
C ARG A 22 8.77 -20.13 -28.47
N ARG A 23 9.10 -18.86 -28.75
CA ARG A 23 9.95 -18.00 -27.89
C ARG A 23 9.16 -17.32 -26.77
N ILE A 24 7.82 -17.26 -26.86
CA ILE A 24 6.92 -16.82 -25.79
C ILE A 24 5.97 -17.99 -25.52
N GLN A 25 6.41 -18.93 -24.68
CA GLN A 25 5.51 -19.99 -24.27
C GLN A 25 4.33 -19.38 -23.50
N ILE A 26 3.10 -19.61 -23.98
CA ILE A 26 1.81 -19.28 -23.36
C ILE A 26 1.75 -19.55 -21.83
N PRO A 27 2.43 -20.58 -21.25
CA PRO A 27 2.49 -20.71 -19.80
C PRO A 27 3.10 -19.50 -19.06
N ILE A 28 4.00 -18.71 -19.68
CA ILE A 28 4.77 -17.62 -19.04
C ILE A 28 4.09 -16.24 -19.20
N LEU A 29 3.19 -16.10 -20.19
CA LEU A 29 2.40 -14.89 -20.43
C LEU A 29 0.93 -15.28 -20.50
N LYS A 30 0.15 -14.89 -19.49
CA LYS A 30 -1.29 -15.18 -19.45
C LYS A 30 -2.06 -13.99 -20.04
N LEU A 31 -2.86 -14.28 -21.06
CA LEU A 31 -3.75 -13.33 -21.72
C LEU A 31 -5.18 -13.56 -21.24
N TYR A 32 -5.78 -12.53 -20.64
CA TYR A 32 -7.19 -12.59 -20.21
C TYR A 32 -8.04 -11.77 -21.18
N GLU A 33 -8.32 -12.34 -22.35
CA GLU A 33 -9.00 -11.63 -23.45
C GLU A 33 -10.53 -11.70 -23.32
N HIS A 34 -11.10 -12.84 -22.88
CA HIS A 34 -12.56 -13.01 -22.77
C HIS A 34 -13.06 -14.18 -21.90
N GLU A 35 -12.20 -15.11 -21.46
CA GLU A 35 -12.62 -16.38 -20.83
C GLU A 35 -13.14 -16.28 -19.39
N TYR A 36 -13.13 -15.08 -18.82
CA TYR A 36 -13.68 -14.83 -17.49
C TYR A 36 -14.82 -13.81 -17.49
N LYS A 37 -15.85 -13.99 -18.35
CA LYS A 37 -17.05 -13.15 -18.33
C LYS A 37 -17.61 -12.94 -16.90
N GLN A 38 -17.51 -13.96 -16.04
CA GLN A 38 -17.97 -13.87 -14.64
C GLN A 38 -17.02 -13.07 -13.74
N GLU A 39 -15.70 -13.16 -13.90
CA GLU A 39 -14.77 -12.35 -13.08
C GLU A 39 -14.72 -10.91 -13.57
N TRP A 40 -14.73 -10.65 -14.88
CA TRP A 40 -14.82 -9.30 -15.42
C TRP A 40 -16.13 -8.61 -15.05
N ALA A 41 -17.27 -9.33 -15.04
CA ALA A 41 -18.54 -8.77 -14.57
C ALA A 41 -18.57 -8.48 -13.07
N LYS A 42 -17.73 -9.15 -12.26
CA LYS A 42 -17.48 -8.76 -10.87
C LYS A 42 -16.60 -7.53 -10.82
N PHE A 43 -15.51 -7.51 -11.59
CA PHE A 43 -14.51 -6.44 -11.70
C PHE A 43 -15.13 -5.10 -12.13
N THR A 44 -16.06 -5.11 -13.07
CA THR A 44 -16.74 -3.91 -13.59
C THR A 44 -17.76 -3.31 -12.63
N LYS A 45 -18.25 -4.10 -11.68
CA LYS A 45 -19.12 -3.61 -10.59
C LYS A 45 -18.32 -3.02 -9.42
N VAL A 46 -16.99 -3.15 -9.43
CA VAL A 46 -16.10 -2.80 -8.31
C VAL A 46 -14.87 -2.01 -8.76
N ASN A 47 -14.97 -1.24 -9.84
CA ASN A 47 -13.84 -0.43 -10.31
C ASN A 47 -14.30 0.86 -10.99
N ARG A 48 -13.76 1.99 -10.55
CA ARG A 48 -14.13 3.34 -11.01
C ARG A 48 -13.82 3.57 -12.49
N PHE A 49 -12.72 3.00 -12.99
CA PHE A 49 -12.35 3.14 -14.39
C PHE A 49 -13.28 2.30 -15.28
N PHE A 50 -13.50 1.03 -14.94
CA PHE A 50 -14.29 0.12 -15.77
C PHE A 50 -15.79 0.41 -15.77
N SER A 51 -16.32 1.06 -14.73
CA SER A 51 -17.72 1.51 -14.74
C SER A 51 -17.96 2.61 -15.78
N ARG A 52 -16.95 3.46 -16.03
CA ARG A 52 -17.04 4.59 -16.96
C ARG A 52 -16.70 4.22 -18.39
N PHE A 53 -15.54 3.58 -18.61
CA PHE A 53 -15.03 3.27 -19.95
C PHE A 53 -15.39 1.86 -20.43
N GLY A 54 -15.98 1.04 -19.55
CA GLY A 54 -16.24 -0.36 -19.83
C GLY A 54 -14.98 -1.22 -19.79
N TYR A 55 -15.15 -2.51 -20.08
CA TYR A 55 -14.08 -3.50 -20.04
C TYR A 55 -13.85 -4.22 -21.37
N LYS A 56 -14.71 -3.99 -22.37
CA LYS A 56 -14.68 -4.72 -23.65
C LYS A 56 -13.43 -4.42 -24.49
N GLN A 57 -12.80 -3.28 -24.25
CA GLN A 57 -11.60 -2.83 -24.94
C GLN A 57 -10.33 -3.10 -24.12
N LEU A 58 -10.42 -3.88 -23.04
CA LEU A 58 -9.27 -4.17 -22.18
C LEU A 58 -8.70 -5.55 -22.42
N LEU A 59 -7.38 -5.62 -22.32
CA LEU A 59 -6.62 -6.84 -22.22
C LEU A 59 -5.75 -6.77 -20.96
N CYS A 60 -5.87 -7.75 -20.07
CA CYS A 60 -4.97 -7.88 -18.93
C CYS A 60 -3.81 -8.79 -19.31
N LEU A 61 -2.57 -8.30 -19.18
CA LEU A 61 -1.34 -9.06 -19.34
C LEU A 61 -0.79 -9.40 -17.96
N HIS A 62 -0.48 -10.66 -17.72
CA HIS A 62 0.25 -11.11 -16.54
C HIS A 62 1.59 -11.71 -16.95
N PHE A 63 2.67 -11.10 -16.49
CA PHE A 63 4.04 -11.54 -16.74
C PHE A 63 4.52 -12.41 -15.57
N ASP A 64 4.72 -13.70 -15.78
CA ASP A 64 5.20 -14.58 -14.71
C ASP A 64 6.58 -14.16 -14.19
N ASN A 65 6.92 -14.55 -12.95
CA ASN A 65 8.14 -14.17 -12.23
C ASN A 65 9.46 -14.39 -13.02
N ASN A 66 9.48 -15.36 -13.92
CA ASN A 66 10.66 -15.66 -14.75
C ASN A 66 10.67 -14.94 -16.10
N PHE A 67 9.60 -14.24 -16.47
CA PHE A 67 9.53 -13.50 -17.71
C PHE A 67 10.55 -12.33 -17.71
N PRO A 68 11.40 -12.18 -18.74
CA PRO A 68 12.45 -11.16 -18.77
C PRO A 68 11.90 -9.73 -18.73
N SER A 69 12.45 -8.87 -17.85
CA SER A 69 12.01 -7.48 -17.70
C SER A 69 12.17 -6.68 -18.99
N LYS A 70 13.29 -6.81 -19.70
CA LYS A 70 13.50 -6.13 -21.00
C LYS A 70 12.42 -6.49 -22.03
N ARG A 71 11.97 -7.75 -22.04
CA ARG A 71 10.90 -8.18 -22.96
C ARG A 71 9.53 -7.65 -22.52
N ALA A 72 9.29 -7.53 -21.21
CA ALA A 72 8.05 -6.94 -20.69
C ALA A 72 7.98 -5.46 -21.06
N GLU A 73 9.09 -4.73 -20.91
CA GLU A 73 9.24 -3.34 -21.32
C GLU A 73 8.96 -3.16 -22.82
N GLU A 74 9.54 -3.99 -23.68
CA GLU A 74 9.30 -3.95 -25.13
C GLU A 74 7.83 -4.15 -25.48
N LEU A 75 7.14 -5.10 -24.83
CA LEU A 75 5.71 -5.37 -25.05
C LEU A 75 4.81 -4.23 -24.55
N CYS A 76 5.14 -3.63 -23.40
CA CYS A 76 4.39 -2.48 -22.89
C CYS A 76 4.63 -1.22 -23.74
N LEU A 77 5.86 -1.01 -24.22
CA LEU A 77 6.23 0.15 -25.04
C LEU A 77 5.61 0.11 -26.43
N LYS A 78 5.73 -1.03 -27.12
CA LYS A 78 5.27 -1.18 -28.52
C LYS A 78 3.80 -1.57 -28.64
N GLY A 79 3.18 -1.97 -27.54
CA GLY A 79 1.87 -2.60 -27.55
C GLY A 79 1.90 -4.05 -28.02
N VAL A 80 0.74 -4.68 -28.00
CA VAL A 80 0.54 -6.09 -28.39
C VAL A 80 -0.60 -6.22 -29.38
N LYS A 81 -0.50 -7.17 -30.32
CA LYS A 81 -1.56 -7.44 -31.30
C LYS A 81 -2.18 -8.81 -31.06
N VAL A 82 -3.40 -8.88 -30.56
CA VAL A 82 -4.08 -10.16 -30.29
C VAL A 82 -5.30 -10.27 -31.20
N ASN A 83 -5.43 -11.37 -31.95
CA ASN A 83 -6.52 -11.63 -32.90
C ASN A 83 -6.77 -10.46 -33.89
N GLY A 84 -5.70 -9.91 -34.45
CA GLY A 84 -5.77 -8.78 -35.40
C GLY A 84 -6.07 -7.41 -34.76
N LYS A 85 -6.31 -7.34 -33.46
CA LYS A 85 -6.56 -6.09 -32.72
C LYS A 85 -5.28 -5.61 -32.04
N ALA A 86 -4.97 -4.33 -32.17
CA ALA A 86 -3.85 -3.70 -31.48
C ALA A 86 -4.26 -3.22 -30.09
N TYR A 87 -3.37 -3.40 -29.11
CA TYR A 87 -3.55 -2.98 -27.73
C TYR A 87 -2.34 -2.20 -27.24
N GLU A 88 -2.60 -1.02 -26.66
CA GLU A 88 -1.59 -0.09 -26.14
C GLU A 88 -1.56 -0.13 -24.61
N PHE A 89 -0.40 0.10 -23.99
CA PHE A 89 -0.29 0.08 -22.53
C PHE A 89 -1.08 1.23 -21.90
N LEU A 90 -1.99 0.89 -21.00
CA LEU A 90 -2.87 1.84 -20.32
C LEU A 90 -2.40 2.11 -18.88
N GLY A 91 -2.00 1.07 -18.14
CA GLY A 91 -1.58 1.21 -16.75
C GLY A 91 -1.68 -0.10 -15.97
N CYS A 92 -1.63 -0.02 -14.65
CA CYS A 92 -1.73 -1.18 -13.75
C CYS A 92 -2.26 -0.75 -12.40
N SER A 93 -2.91 -1.65 -11.65
CA SER A 93 -3.30 -1.37 -10.26
C SER A 93 -2.10 -1.47 -9.32
N THR A 94 -2.20 -0.94 -8.09
CA THR A 94 -1.11 -1.06 -7.11
C THR A 94 -0.76 -2.52 -6.80
N ALA A 95 -1.77 -3.39 -6.74
CA ALA A 95 -1.58 -4.84 -6.63
C ALA A 95 -1.03 -5.43 -7.93
N GLY A 96 -1.45 -4.91 -9.08
CA GLY A 96 -0.96 -5.28 -10.41
C GLY A 96 0.53 -5.04 -10.58
N ILE A 97 1.07 -3.92 -10.07
CA ILE A 97 2.52 -3.68 -10.01
C ILE A 97 3.21 -4.85 -9.31
N LYS A 98 2.70 -5.24 -8.13
CA LYS A 98 3.27 -6.33 -7.34
C LYS A 98 3.08 -7.72 -7.95
N GLN A 99 2.03 -7.91 -8.74
CA GLN A 99 1.72 -9.19 -9.38
C GLN A 99 2.20 -9.23 -10.84
N ARG A 100 2.89 -8.19 -11.31
CA ARG A 100 3.31 -8.04 -12.71
C ARG A 100 2.13 -8.17 -13.68
N LYS A 101 1.03 -7.52 -13.34
CA LYS A 101 -0.19 -7.42 -14.13
C LYS A 101 -0.40 -5.99 -14.59
N CYS A 102 -0.63 -5.81 -15.89
CA CYS A 102 -1.02 -4.53 -16.46
C CYS A 102 -2.25 -4.65 -17.34
N PHE A 103 -2.90 -3.51 -17.55
CA PHE A 103 -4.01 -3.34 -18.44
C PHE A 103 -3.53 -2.70 -19.74
N MET A 104 -3.97 -3.26 -20.85
CA MET A 104 -3.77 -2.75 -22.20
C MET A 104 -5.13 -2.36 -22.78
N TRP A 105 -5.15 -1.32 -23.60
CA TRP A 105 -6.35 -0.76 -24.22
C TRP A 105 -6.38 -1.04 -25.72
N GLN A 106 -7.48 -1.56 -26.22
CA GLN A 106 -7.70 -1.85 -27.63
C GLN A 106 -7.93 -0.53 -28.41
N GLY A 107 -6.86 0.11 -28.85
CA GLY A 107 -6.94 1.42 -29.47
C GLY A 107 -5.58 2.00 -29.85
N THR A 108 -5.56 3.28 -30.15
CA THR A 108 -4.32 4.02 -30.44
C THR A 108 -3.69 4.61 -29.17
N ARG A 109 -2.43 5.01 -29.26
CA ARG A 109 -1.74 5.69 -28.16
C ARG A 109 -2.41 7.02 -27.79
N ASP A 110 -2.88 7.76 -28.79
CA ASP A 110 -3.55 9.04 -28.59
C ASP A 110 -4.89 8.88 -27.86
N GLU A 111 -5.63 7.80 -28.16
CA GLU A 111 -6.84 7.43 -27.42
C GLU A 111 -6.53 7.14 -25.95
N VAL A 112 -5.47 6.36 -25.65
CA VAL A 112 -5.04 6.11 -24.27
C VAL A 112 -4.71 7.41 -23.54
N VAL A 113 -3.99 8.33 -24.19
CA VAL A 113 -3.67 9.64 -23.61
C VAL A 113 -4.94 10.45 -23.36
N SER A 114 -5.90 10.43 -24.28
CA SER A 114 -7.20 11.11 -24.11
C SER A 114 -7.97 10.53 -22.91
N ILE A 115 -8.07 9.21 -22.81
CA ILE A 115 -8.75 8.53 -21.71
C ILE A 115 -8.12 8.90 -20.37
N LEU A 116 -6.79 8.91 -20.27
CA LEU A 116 -6.11 9.29 -19.03
C LEU A 116 -6.34 10.77 -18.69
N LYS A 117 -6.35 11.68 -19.69
CA LYS A 117 -6.69 13.09 -19.47
C LYS A 117 -8.11 13.27 -18.94
N GLU A 118 -9.07 12.45 -19.38
CA GLU A 118 -10.43 12.44 -18.85
C GLU A 118 -10.51 11.90 -17.41
N CYS A 119 -9.53 11.10 -16.96
CA CYS A 119 -9.52 10.57 -15.60
C CYS A 119 -9.00 11.58 -14.57
N GLY A 120 -8.12 12.50 -14.98
CA GLY A 120 -7.55 13.51 -14.10
C GLY A 120 -6.30 14.18 -14.66
N GLU A 121 -5.78 15.15 -13.90
CA GLU A 121 -4.56 15.87 -14.21
C GLU A 121 -3.37 15.19 -13.53
N PHE A 122 -2.48 14.64 -14.36
CA PHE A 122 -1.27 13.96 -13.91
C PHE A 122 0.03 14.72 -14.27
N GLY A 123 -0.09 15.88 -14.93
CA GLY A 123 1.05 16.63 -15.48
C GLY A 123 1.94 17.31 -14.43
N GLU A 124 1.42 17.58 -13.23
CA GLU A 124 2.20 18.18 -12.13
C GLU A 124 3.08 17.15 -11.38
N LEU A 125 2.98 15.87 -11.72
CA LEU A 125 3.71 14.79 -11.06
C LEU A 125 5.16 14.73 -11.58
N LYS A 126 6.12 14.82 -10.66
CA LYS A 126 7.54 15.04 -10.97
C LYS A 126 8.32 13.77 -11.28
N THR A 127 7.76 12.60 -10.99
CA THR A 127 8.42 11.30 -11.17
C THR A 127 7.49 10.26 -11.80
N VAL A 128 8.09 9.24 -12.41
CA VAL A 128 7.37 8.15 -13.07
C VAL A 128 6.64 7.31 -12.03
N SER A 129 7.25 7.11 -10.86
CA SER A 129 6.62 6.41 -9.75
C SER A 129 5.37 7.14 -9.24
N GLN A 130 5.44 8.46 -9.03
CA GLN A 130 4.25 9.25 -8.65
C GLN A 130 3.16 9.16 -9.72
N TYR A 131 3.54 9.30 -11.00
CA TYR A 131 2.61 9.21 -12.12
C TYR A 131 1.91 7.85 -12.20
N LEU A 132 2.67 6.76 -12.24
CA LEU A 132 2.10 5.42 -12.32
C LEU A 132 1.34 5.05 -11.03
N GLY A 133 1.82 5.51 -9.88
CA GLY A 133 1.14 5.36 -8.59
C GLY A 133 -0.24 6.00 -8.61
N SER A 134 -0.37 7.23 -9.12
CA SER A 134 -1.64 7.93 -9.27
C SER A 134 -2.57 7.26 -10.29
N ILE A 135 -2.05 6.86 -11.46
CA ILE A 135 -2.82 6.06 -12.42
C ILE A 135 -3.31 4.75 -11.81
N SER A 136 -2.50 4.11 -10.96
CA SER A 136 -2.86 2.84 -10.34
C SER A 136 -4.08 2.92 -9.42
N LEU A 137 -4.40 4.11 -8.92
CA LEU A 137 -5.60 4.36 -8.12
C LEU A 137 -6.89 4.29 -8.94
N LEU A 138 -6.82 4.53 -10.26
CA LEU A 138 -7.96 4.37 -11.16
C LEU A 138 -8.40 2.90 -11.26
N PHE A 139 -7.41 2.00 -11.24
CA PHE A 139 -7.60 0.56 -11.35
C PHE A 139 -7.72 -0.16 -10.00
N SER A 140 -7.95 0.56 -8.90
CA SER A 140 -8.15 -0.05 -7.60
C SER A 140 -9.45 -0.87 -7.56
N ASP A 141 -9.37 -2.07 -7.00
CA ASP A 141 -10.56 -2.87 -6.68
C ASP A 141 -11.28 -2.21 -5.51
N VAL A 142 -12.30 -1.43 -5.83
CA VAL A 142 -13.07 -0.67 -4.85
C VAL A 142 -14.53 -1.01 -5.00
N GLN A 143 -15.22 -1.26 -3.88
CA GLN A 143 -16.65 -1.43 -3.99
C GLN A 143 -17.27 -0.07 -4.37
N LEU A 144 -17.84 0.01 -5.59
CA LEU A 144 -18.55 1.19 -6.02
C LEU A 144 -19.79 1.36 -5.15
N THR A 145 -19.87 2.52 -4.52
CA THR A 145 -21.03 2.91 -3.72
C THR A 145 -21.81 3.97 -4.50
N PRO A 146 -23.13 4.06 -4.32
CA PRO A 146 -23.93 5.12 -4.92
C PRO A 146 -23.78 6.47 -4.20
N ILE A 147 -22.77 6.61 -3.32
CA ILE A 147 -22.62 7.76 -2.43
C ILE A 147 -21.82 8.83 -3.16
N ILE A 148 -22.53 9.87 -3.58
CA ILE A 148 -21.95 11.05 -4.22
C ILE A 148 -21.73 12.13 -3.16
N VAL A 149 -20.48 12.51 -2.93
CA VAL A 149 -20.13 13.58 -2.01
C VAL A 149 -20.03 14.89 -2.78
N LYS A 150 -20.89 15.85 -2.46
CA LYS A 150 -20.90 17.17 -3.10
C LYS A 150 -19.82 18.07 -2.49
N GLU A 151 -19.37 19.07 -3.25
CA GLU A 151 -18.34 20.02 -2.81
C GLU A 151 -18.66 20.67 -1.44
N LYS A 152 -19.93 21.01 -1.19
CA LYS A 152 -20.38 21.57 0.11
C LYS A 152 -20.27 20.63 1.32
N GLN A 153 -20.10 19.33 1.08
CA GLN A 153 -19.91 18.29 2.09
C GLN A 153 -18.42 17.99 2.32
N ILE A 154 -17.52 18.71 1.63
CA ILE A 154 -16.08 18.51 1.74
C ILE A 154 -15.49 19.63 2.60
N ILE A 155 -14.98 19.24 3.76
CA ILE A 155 -14.22 20.11 4.66
C ILE A 155 -12.74 19.89 4.34
N ARG A 156 -12.01 20.94 3.96
CA ARG A 156 -10.56 20.85 3.71
C ARG A 156 -9.80 21.53 4.84
N VAL A 157 -8.85 20.82 5.42
CA VAL A 157 -8.01 21.32 6.51
C VAL A 157 -6.53 21.03 6.23
N SER A 158 -5.63 21.89 6.71
CA SER A 158 -4.18 21.67 6.60
C SER A 158 -3.75 20.47 7.44
N ASP A 159 -2.79 19.70 6.94
CA ASP A 159 -2.08 18.67 7.72
C ASP A 159 -1.48 19.24 9.01
N ILE A 160 -1.38 18.40 10.04
CA ILE A 160 -0.71 18.78 11.30
C ILE A 160 0.76 18.43 11.16
N GLU A 161 1.60 19.45 10.99
CA GLU A 161 3.05 19.29 10.87
C GLU A 161 3.77 19.84 12.11
N ARG A 162 4.72 19.06 12.64
CA ARG A 162 5.58 19.47 13.76
C ARG A 162 6.98 18.93 13.53
N ASP A 163 8.01 19.74 13.78
CA ASP A 163 9.43 19.37 13.61
C ASP A 163 9.78 18.74 12.24
N GLY A 164 9.12 19.20 11.16
CA GLY A 164 9.34 18.70 9.80
C GLY A 164 8.66 17.37 9.48
N TYR A 165 7.79 16.85 10.36
CA TYR A 165 7.00 15.64 10.13
C TYR A 165 5.51 15.93 10.08
N ASN A 166 4.80 15.21 9.21
CA ASN A 166 3.33 15.23 9.12
C ASN A 166 2.71 14.14 10.03
N PHE A 167 1.91 14.55 11.00
CA PHE A 167 1.23 13.69 11.97
C PHE A 167 -0.12 13.15 11.49
N THR A 168 -0.61 13.64 10.35
CA THR A 168 -1.91 13.32 9.78
C THR A 168 -1.81 12.77 8.35
N ASP A 169 -0.61 12.35 7.93
CA ASP A 169 -0.34 11.90 6.56
C ASP A 169 -1.28 10.76 6.15
N GLY A 170 -2.22 11.05 5.26
CA GLY A 170 -3.20 10.09 4.78
C GLY A 170 -4.45 9.91 5.64
N CYS A 171 -4.63 10.67 6.74
CA CYS A 171 -5.75 10.51 7.67
C CYS A 171 -6.71 11.71 7.70
N GLY A 172 -7.93 11.50 7.22
CA GLY A 172 -9.06 12.44 7.30
C GLY A 172 -10.13 12.00 8.30
N ALA A 173 -11.32 12.57 8.17
CA ALA A 173 -12.48 12.18 8.99
C ALA A 173 -13.78 12.08 8.19
N ILE A 174 -14.77 11.35 8.70
CA ILE A 174 -16.10 11.19 8.11
C ILE A 174 -17.19 11.41 9.16
N GLY A 175 -18.21 12.17 8.78
CA GLY A 175 -19.37 12.42 9.63
C GLY A 175 -20.19 11.16 9.89
N THR A 176 -20.89 11.12 11.02
CA THR A 176 -21.57 9.92 11.50
C THR A 176 -22.70 9.42 10.59
N THR A 177 -23.44 10.31 9.92
CA THR A 177 -24.50 9.94 8.98
C THR A 177 -23.92 9.36 7.70
N LEU A 178 -22.91 10.03 7.13
CA LEU A 178 -22.27 9.57 5.90
C LEU A 178 -21.53 8.24 6.11
N ALA A 179 -20.92 8.04 7.29
CA ALA A 179 -20.30 6.77 7.66
C ALA A 179 -21.30 5.60 7.71
N LYS A 180 -22.51 5.84 8.25
CA LYS A 180 -23.60 4.85 8.26
C LYS A 180 -24.05 4.51 6.83
N GLU A 181 -24.24 5.53 6.00
CA GLU A 181 -24.59 5.34 4.60
C GLU A 181 -23.52 4.54 3.86
N LEU A 182 -22.24 4.86 4.08
CA LEU A 182 -21.11 4.15 3.49
C LEU A 182 -21.07 2.69 3.92
N ALA A 183 -21.20 2.42 5.22
CA ALA A 183 -21.24 1.06 5.76
C ALA A 183 -22.38 0.23 5.15
N ALA A 184 -23.59 0.81 5.01
CA ALA A 184 -24.75 0.12 4.45
C ALA A 184 -24.60 -0.28 2.98
N HIS A 185 -23.70 0.37 2.23
CA HIS A 185 -23.44 0.06 0.83
C HIS A 185 -22.25 -0.88 0.60
N ILE A 186 -21.50 -1.21 1.65
CA ILE A 186 -20.42 -2.20 1.59
C ILE A 186 -21.03 -3.60 1.72
N LYS A 187 -20.70 -4.50 0.78
CA LYS A 187 -21.23 -5.86 0.67
C LYS A 187 -20.35 -6.81 1.47
N ASP A 188 -20.44 -6.69 2.79
CA ASP A 188 -19.78 -7.61 3.72
C ASP A 188 -20.79 -8.02 4.80
N LYS A 189 -20.95 -9.34 5.01
CA LYS A 189 -21.90 -9.90 5.99
C LYS A 189 -21.69 -9.37 7.40
N ALA A 190 -20.47 -8.94 7.73
CA ALA A 190 -20.18 -8.33 9.03
C ALA A 190 -20.97 -7.03 9.24
N LEU A 191 -21.27 -6.29 8.17
CA LEU A 191 -21.95 -4.99 8.21
C LEU A 191 -23.47 -5.11 8.10
N ASP A 192 -23.99 -6.25 7.62
CA ASP A 192 -25.44 -6.52 7.52
C ASP A 192 -26.18 -6.39 8.86
N SER A 193 -25.46 -6.51 9.97
CA SER A 193 -25.96 -6.34 11.34
C SER A 193 -26.25 -4.87 11.73
N GLY A 194 -25.95 -3.90 10.85
CA GLY A 194 -26.03 -2.47 11.15
C GLY A 194 -24.81 -1.92 11.90
N TYR A 195 -23.76 -2.72 12.05
CA TYR A 195 -22.48 -2.26 12.58
C TYR A 195 -21.85 -1.20 11.66
N VAL A 196 -21.37 -0.11 12.25
CA VAL A 196 -20.66 0.96 11.53
C VAL A 196 -19.19 0.93 11.94
N PRO A 197 -18.27 0.62 11.01
CA PRO A 197 -16.83 0.67 11.27
C PRO A 197 -16.37 2.08 11.66
N SER A 198 -15.43 2.19 12.60
CA SER A 198 -14.84 3.48 12.98
C SER A 198 -13.88 4.04 11.93
N VAL A 199 -13.31 3.20 11.06
CA VAL A 199 -12.35 3.62 10.04
C VAL A 199 -12.71 3.02 8.69
N PHE A 200 -12.63 3.84 7.64
CA PHE A 200 -12.76 3.41 6.25
C PHE A 200 -11.49 3.79 5.49
N GLN A 201 -10.84 2.83 4.85
CA GLN A 201 -9.83 3.13 3.84
C GLN A 201 -10.57 3.47 2.54
N VAL A 202 -10.36 4.67 2.01
CA VAL A 202 -11.18 5.21 0.93
C VAL A 202 -10.38 5.55 -0.33
N ARG A 203 -11.13 5.58 -1.45
CA ARG A 203 -10.75 6.23 -2.69
C ARG A 203 -11.88 7.17 -3.07
N PHE A 204 -11.56 8.45 -3.21
CA PHE A 204 -12.52 9.49 -3.55
C PHE A 204 -11.84 10.47 -4.49
N GLN A 205 -12.32 10.61 -5.72
CA GLN A 205 -11.60 11.41 -6.73
C GLN A 205 -10.11 11.02 -6.78
N GLY A 206 -9.20 11.99 -6.69
CA GLY A 206 -7.75 11.79 -6.58
C GLY A 206 -7.23 11.64 -5.15
N TYR A 207 -8.10 11.51 -4.16
CA TYR A 207 -7.74 11.29 -2.75
C TYR A 207 -7.62 9.80 -2.41
N LYS A 208 -6.58 9.49 -1.64
CA LYS A 208 -6.26 8.18 -1.06
C LYS A 208 -5.94 8.35 0.42
N GLY A 209 -6.55 7.52 1.28
CA GLY A 209 -6.22 7.50 2.70
C GLY A 209 -7.25 6.77 3.53
N VAL A 210 -7.28 7.06 4.83
CA VAL A 210 -8.34 6.62 5.74
C VAL A 210 -9.21 7.79 6.17
N LEU A 211 -10.49 7.53 6.42
CA LEU A 211 -11.40 8.43 7.11
C LEU A 211 -11.85 7.75 8.41
N ALA A 212 -11.52 8.37 9.53
CA ALA A 212 -12.04 7.96 10.84
C ALA A 212 -13.38 8.66 11.11
N ILE A 213 -14.34 7.97 11.73
CA ILE A 213 -15.58 8.63 12.17
C ILE A 213 -15.20 9.72 13.15
N ASP A 214 -15.71 10.93 12.96
CA ASP A 214 -15.56 12.03 13.91
C ASP A 214 -16.92 12.71 14.16
N PRO A 215 -17.52 12.54 15.35
CA PRO A 215 -18.76 13.22 15.72
C PRO A 215 -18.65 14.75 15.83
N ALA A 216 -17.44 15.31 15.85
CA ALA A 216 -17.23 16.75 15.97
C ALA A 216 -17.39 17.50 14.62
N ILE A 217 -17.35 16.79 13.49
CA ILE A 217 -17.61 17.38 12.17
C ILE A 217 -19.08 17.22 11.77
N ASP A 218 -19.50 17.95 10.72
CA ASP A 218 -20.85 17.83 10.18
C ASP A 218 -21.18 16.36 9.83
N PRO A 219 -22.31 15.79 10.31
CA PRO A 219 -22.62 14.38 10.16
C PRO A 219 -22.68 13.86 8.71
N SER A 220 -22.92 14.73 7.74
CA SER A 220 -23.07 14.39 6.32
C SER A 220 -21.86 14.81 5.49
N SER A 221 -20.73 15.11 6.13
CA SER A 221 -19.52 15.63 5.49
C SER A 221 -18.31 14.71 5.63
N ILE A 222 -17.29 14.95 4.81
CA ILE A 222 -15.95 14.37 4.96
C ILE A 222 -14.93 15.49 5.19
N LEU A 223 -13.88 15.18 5.92
CA LEU A 223 -12.72 16.04 6.13
C LEU A 223 -11.52 15.45 5.39
N LEU A 224 -10.92 16.24 4.49
CA LEU A 224 -9.79 15.86 3.66
C LEU A 224 -8.58 16.76 3.93
N ARG A 225 -7.38 16.20 3.75
CA ARG A 225 -6.09 16.86 3.95
C ARG A 225 -5.24 16.86 2.67
N PRO A 226 -4.33 17.82 2.48
CA PRO A 226 -3.41 17.85 1.34
C PRO A 226 -2.64 16.54 1.13
N SER A 227 -2.11 15.92 2.19
CA SER A 227 -1.37 14.66 2.15
C SER A 227 -2.12 13.49 1.49
N MET A 228 -3.46 13.52 1.56
CA MET A 228 -4.34 12.52 0.97
C MET A 228 -4.48 12.68 -0.55
N LYS A 229 -4.28 13.88 -1.10
CA LYS A 229 -4.51 14.20 -2.51
C LYS A 229 -3.32 13.76 -3.35
N LYS A 230 -3.52 12.79 -4.26
CA LYS A 230 -2.46 12.23 -5.10
C LYS A 230 -2.44 12.81 -6.52
N PHE A 231 -3.60 13.28 -7.01
CA PHE A 231 -3.75 13.99 -8.28
C PHE A 231 -5.06 14.80 -8.29
N ASN A 232 -5.21 15.73 -9.24
CA ASN A 232 -6.45 16.51 -9.38
C ASN A 232 -7.43 15.78 -10.29
N THR A 233 -8.68 15.63 -9.83
CA THR A 233 -9.80 15.16 -10.66
C THR A 233 -11.11 15.43 -9.92
N ASP A 234 -12.17 15.71 -10.66
CA ASP A 234 -13.57 15.75 -10.21
C ASP A 234 -14.42 14.65 -10.87
N SER A 235 -13.82 13.83 -11.73
CA SER A 235 -14.50 12.89 -12.62
C SER A 235 -15.05 11.64 -11.93
N TYR A 236 -14.74 11.45 -10.65
CA TYR A 236 -15.15 10.31 -9.82
C TYR A 236 -15.73 10.80 -8.49
N PRO A 237 -16.97 11.32 -8.50
CA PRO A 237 -17.61 11.91 -7.31
C PRO A 237 -18.09 10.87 -6.29
N GLU A 238 -17.95 9.57 -6.58
CA GLU A 238 -18.33 8.49 -5.67
C GLU A 238 -17.28 8.26 -4.57
N LEU A 239 -17.74 8.23 -3.31
CA LEU A 239 -16.91 7.85 -2.16
C LEU A 239 -16.85 6.33 -2.04
N CYS A 240 -15.72 5.74 -2.42
CA CYS A 240 -15.55 4.29 -2.42
C CYS A 240 -14.73 3.82 -1.22
N ALA A 241 -15.19 2.78 -0.52
CA ALA A 241 -14.41 2.09 0.49
C ALA A 241 -13.66 0.90 -0.13
N CYS A 242 -12.36 0.81 0.14
CA CYS A 242 -11.50 -0.32 -0.24
C CYS A 242 -11.12 -1.21 0.95
N GLY A 243 -11.31 -0.69 2.16
CA GLY A 243 -11.12 -1.42 3.42
C GLY A 243 -11.84 -0.70 4.55
N TYR A 244 -12.00 -1.36 5.69
CA TYR A 244 -12.60 -0.76 6.89
C TYR A 244 -12.12 -1.49 8.15
N SER A 245 -12.22 -0.85 9.32
CA SER A 245 -11.85 -1.44 10.61
C SER A 245 -12.71 -2.66 10.94
N LYS A 246 -12.09 -3.81 11.17
CA LYS A 246 -12.76 -5.09 11.43
C LYS A 246 -12.53 -5.54 12.87
N THR A 247 -13.53 -6.22 13.43
CA THR A 247 -13.40 -6.92 14.71
C THR A 247 -12.56 -8.20 14.53
N ASN A 248 -12.00 -8.71 15.63
CA ASN A 248 -11.32 -10.01 15.69
C ASN A 248 -10.17 -10.23 14.68
N THR A 249 -9.47 -9.16 14.30
CA THR A 249 -8.28 -9.22 13.43
C THR A 249 -7.05 -9.65 14.22
N PHE A 250 -7.04 -10.86 14.76
CA PHE A 250 -5.91 -11.35 15.57
C PHE A 250 -4.58 -11.22 14.84
N GLY A 251 -3.56 -10.75 15.56
CA GLY A 251 -2.21 -10.67 15.06
C GLY A 251 -1.53 -12.04 15.07
N ASP A 252 -0.69 -12.27 14.07
CA ASP A 252 0.16 -13.45 13.97
C ASP A 252 1.63 -13.02 14.07
N LEU A 253 2.41 -13.74 14.87
CA LEU A 253 3.85 -13.56 15.03
C LEU A 253 4.57 -14.31 13.90
N ASN A 254 5.38 -13.59 13.14
CA ASN A 254 6.32 -14.19 12.20
C ASN A 254 7.67 -14.48 12.88
N GLU A 255 8.50 -15.32 12.26
CA GLU A 255 9.79 -15.74 12.84
C GLU A 255 10.72 -14.54 13.12
N GLN A 256 10.74 -13.56 12.23
CA GLN A 256 11.56 -12.34 12.39
C GLN A 256 11.16 -11.58 13.65
N PHE A 257 9.86 -11.38 13.87
CA PHE A 257 9.35 -10.63 15.00
C PHE A 257 9.55 -11.38 16.32
N ILE A 258 9.43 -12.71 16.33
CA ILE A 258 9.77 -13.53 17.50
C ILE A 258 11.23 -13.31 17.90
N GLN A 259 12.16 -13.32 16.93
CA GLN A 259 13.57 -13.09 17.21
C GLN A 259 13.85 -11.68 17.72
N LEU A 260 13.21 -10.65 17.14
CA LEU A 260 13.33 -9.27 17.61
C LEU A 260 12.81 -9.12 19.05
N LEU A 261 11.64 -9.69 19.38
CA LEU A 261 11.09 -9.67 20.73
C LEU A 261 12.01 -10.40 21.74
N SER A 262 12.59 -11.53 21.36
CA SER A 262 13.52 -12.27 22.24
C SER A 262 14.73 -11.41 22.63
N VAL A 263 15.34 -10.70 21.68
CA VAL A 263 16.44 -9.75 21.94
C VAL A 263 16.00 -8.56 22.79
N LEU A 264 14.74 -8.11 22.66
CA LEU A 264 14.18 -7.04 23.48
C LEU A 264 13.74 -7.49 24.89
N GLY A 265 14.12 -8.71 25.30
CA GLY A 265 13.94 -9.25 26.65
C GLY A 265 12.66 -10.06 26.84
N VAL A 266 12.04 -10.51 25.74
CA VAL A 266 10.78 -11.25 25.73
C VAL A 266 11.04 -12.73 25.38
N HIS A 267 11.44 -13.53 26.36
CA HIS A 267 11.85 -14.93 26.13
C HIS A 267 10.68 -15.93 26.12
N SER A 268 9.48 -15.51 26.51
CA SER A 268 8.26 -16.34 26.51
C SER A 268 7.71 -16.61 25.10
N VAL A 269 8.15 -15.85 24.09
CA VAL A 269 7.56 -15.87 22.74
C VAL A 269 7.86 -17.17 21.99
N GLU A 270 9.01 -17.79 22.23
CA GLU A 270 9.49 -18.98 21.49
C GLU A 270 8.59 -20.21 21.67
N LYS A 271 7.76 -20.25 22.71
CA LYS A 271 6.85 -21.37 23.03
C LYS A 271 5.39 -21.09 22.68
N ARG A 272 5.09 -19.94 22.08
CA ARG A 272 3.70 -19.50 21.85
C ARG A 272 3.17 -19.93 20.49
N ASN A 273 1.85 -20.02 20.40
CA ASN A 273 1.17 -20.18 19.13
C ASN A 273 1.50 -18.99 18.21
N LYS A 274 1.55 -19.24 16.90
CA LYS A 274 1.74 -18.18 15.90
C LYS A 274 0.69 -17.08 16.04
N ARG A 275 -0.52 -17.41 16.46
CA ARG A 275 -1.59 -16.44 16.72
C ARG A 275 -1.59 -15.95 18.16
N VAL A 276 -1.61 -14.63 18.35
CA VAL A 276 -1.69 -13.98 19.67
C VAL A 276 -3.11 -13.50 19.92
N ILE A 277 -3.75 -14.03 20.96
CA ILE A 277 -5.15 -13.72 21.30
C ILE A 277 -5.32 -12.27 21.76
N GLU A 278 -4.40 -11.79 22.60
CA GLU A 278 -4.34 -10.42 23.12
C GLU A 278 -3.59 -9.47 22.15
N SER A 279 -3.94 -9.59 20.87
CA SER A 279 -3.41 -8.73 19.81
C SER A 279 -4.42 -8.45 18.71
N ARG A 280 -4.21 -7.37 17.96
CA ARG A 280 -4.95 -7.07 16.73
C ARG A 280 -4.03 -6.50 15.65
N ASN A 281 -4.37 -6.74 14.39
CA ASN A 281 -3.89 -6.01 13.22
C ASN A 281 -4.96 -4.99 12.83
N ILE A 282 -4.70 -3.72 13.10
CA ILE A 282 -5.71 -2.65 13.05
C ILE A 282 -5.17 -1.40 12.38
N TYR A 283 -6.06 -0.61 11.77
CA TYR A 283 -5.69 0.65 11.13
C TYR A 283 -5.16 1.66 12.14
N GLY A 284 -4.12 2.40 11.75
CA GLY A 284 -3.71 3.61 12.44
C GLY A 284 -4.57 4.81 12.02
N VAL A 285 -4.91 5.66 12.98
CA VAL A 285 -5.55 6.97 12.74
C VAL A 285 -4.92 8.03 13.63
N CYS A 286 -5.05 9.30 13.26
CA CYS A 286 -4.55 10.42 14.06
C CYS A 286 -5.59 10.91 15.07
N ASP A 287 -5.14 11.40 16.23
CA ASP A 287 -5.98 12.11 17.19
C ASP A 287 -6.33 13.52 16.68
N GLN A 288 -7.53 13.65 16.10
CA GLN A 288 -8.10 14.93 15.66
C GLN A 288 -8.40 15.88 16.82
N SER A 289 -8.55 15.35 18.04
CA SER A 289 -8.94 16.11 19.23
C SER A 289 -7.76 16.64 20.05
N ASP A 290 -6.52 16.32 19.64
CA ASP A 290 -5.25 16.74 20.28
C ASP A 290 -5.21 16.45 21.79
N THR A 291 -5.81 15.32 22.20
CA THR A 291 -5.91 14.89 23.59
C THR A 291 -4.72 14.03 24.05
N LEU A 292 -4.18 13.20 23.15
CA LEU A 292 -3.08 12.30 23.43
C LEU A 292 -1.74 13.03 23.39
N ASP A 293 -0.89 12.75 24.37
CA ASP A 293 0.49 13.22 24.40
C ASP A 293 1.44 12.21 23.74
N TYR A 294 2.65 12.66 23.42
CA TYR A 294 3.67 11.82 22.81
C TYR A 294 4.04 10.64 23.72
N GLY A 295 4.12 9.44 23.15
CA GLY A 295 4.30 8.16 23.86
C GLY A 295 2.98 7.48 24.24
N GLN A 296 1.85 8.16 24.11
CA GLN A 296 0.53 7.61 24.39
C GLN A 296 -0.15 7.06 23.12
N CYS A 297 -1.19 6.27 23.31
CA CYS A 297 -2.15 5.92 22.27
C CYS A 297 -3.54 5.74 22.89
N PHE A 298 -4.59 5.80 22.07
CA PHE A 298 -5.92 5.33 22.47
C PHE A 298 -6.25 4.03 21.75
N LEU A 299 -6.76 3.06 22.52
CA LEU A 299 -7.02 1.72 22.03
C LEU A 299 -8.31 1.18 22.65
N ARG A 300 -9.35 1.05 21.83
CA ARG A 300 -10.64 0.46 22.22
C ARG A 300 -10.97 -0.68 21.28
N ILE A 301 -10.99 -1.91 21.79
CA ILE A 301 -11.05 -3.13 20.98
C ILE A 301 -12.31 -3.91 21.29
N THR A 302 -12.93 -4.48 20.25
CA THR A 302 -14.05 -5.41 20.42
C THR A 302 -13.53 -6.74 20.97
N ILE A 303 -13.92 -7.07 22.21
CA ILE A 303 -13.63 -8.32 22.91
C ILE A 303 -14.95 -8.97 23.28
N ASN A 304 -15.18 -10.22 22.86
CA ASN A 304 -16.43 -10.94 23.10
C ASN A 304 -17.68 -10.14 22.67
N GLY A 305 -17.58 -9.44 21.53
CA GLY A 305 -18.66 -8.63 20.96
C GLY A 305 -18.89 -7.27 21.64
N LYS A 306 -18.07 -6.88 22.63
CA LYS A 306 -18.20 -5.60 23.32
C LYS A 306 -16.93 -4.76 23.19
N PRO A 307 -17.03 -3.45 22.89
CA PRO A 307 -15.88 -2.56 22.89
C PRO A 307 -15.32 -2.34 24.31
N VAL A 308 -14.06 -2.72 24.53
CA VAL A 308 -13.32 -2.55 25.78
C VAL A 308 -12.18 -1.55 25.55
N THR A 309 -12.12 -0.48 26.33
CA THR A 309 -11.01 0.46 26.32
C THR A 309 -9.84 -0.13 27.11
N LEU A 310 -8.70 -0.26 26.44
CA LEU A 310 -7.49 -0.82 27.02
C LEU A 310 -6.67 0.26 27.74
N SER A 311 -5.94 -0.15 28.77
CA SER A 311 -5.09 0.73 29.58
C SER A 311 -3.76 0.04 29.87
N GLY A 312 -2.68 0.82 29.92
CA GLY A 312 -1.35 0.32 30.22
C GLY A 312 -0.46 0.18 28.98
N ARG A 313 0.64 -0.58 29.10
CA ARG A 313 1.64 -0.68 28.04
C ARG A 313 1.15 -1.60 26.92
N VAL A 314 1.40 -1.21 25.67
CA VAL A 314 1.14 -2.03 24.48
C VAL A 314 2.36 -2.02 23.57
N VAL A 315 2.65 -3.15 22.93
CA VAL A 315 3.67 -3.23 21.87
C VAL A 315 3.00 -2.98 20.52
N VAL A 316 3.63 -2.15 19.70
CA VAL A 316 3.15 -1.77 18.37
C VAL A 316 4.27 -1.96 17.35
N CYS A 317 3.98 -2.62 16.24
CA CYS A 317 4.88 -2.74 15.12
C CYS A 317 4.11 -2.92 13.80
N LYS A 318 4.83 -2.94 12.67
CA LYS A 318 4.29 -3.28 11.35
C LYS A 318 4.87 -4.61 10.89
N ASN A 319 4.09 -5.41 10.17
CA ASN A 319 4.54 -6.69 9.61
C ASN A 319 4.75 -6.54 8.10
N PRO A 320 5.93 -6.89 7.55
CA PRO A 320 7.13 -7.42 8.23
C PRO A 320 7.90 -6.35 9.01
N CYS A 321 8.63 -6.80 10.04
CA CYS A 321 9.48 -5.97 10.91
C CYS A 321 10.91 -6.53 10.87
N TYR A 322 11.91 -5.68 10.63
CA TYR A 322 13.31 -6.08 10.53
C TYR A 322 14.22 -5.34 11.52
N LEU A 323 13.86 -4.10 11.89
CA LEU A 323 14.68 -3.26 12.76
C LEU A 323 14.14 -3.27 14.18
N LEU A 324 15.04 -3.44 15.17
CA LEU A 324 14.68 -3.41 16.59
C LEU A 324 14.00 -2.09 17.00
N GLY A 325 14.34 -0.98 16.33
CA GLY A 325 13.76 0.34 16.59
C GLY A 325 12.30 0.49 16.17
N ASP A 326 11.82 -0.34 15.23
CA ASP A 326 10.43 -0.31 14.74
C ASP A 326 9.44 -0.96 15.72
N VAL A 327 9.95 -1.75 16.66
CA VAL A 327 9.15 -2.30 17.76
C VAL A 327 9.01 -1.22 18.82
N ARG A 328 7.85 -0.57 18.86
CA ARG A 328 7.55 0.51 19.80
C ARG A 328 6.71 0.00 20.96
N VAL A 329 6.88 0.62 22.12
CA VAL A 329 5.99 0.44 23.26
C VAL A 329 5.33 1.76 23.57
N LEU A 330 4.00 1.79 23.50
CA LEU A 330 3.19 2.96 23.81
C LEU A 330 2.36 2.72 25.06
N THR A 331 1.85 3.79 25.66
CA THR A 331 0.92 3.71 26.79
C THR A 331 -0.51 3.96 26.30
N ALA A 332 -1.35 2.92 26.36
CA ALA A 332 -2.79 3.05 26.14
C ALA A 332 -3.43 3.81 27.31
N ILE A 333 -4.11 4.90 26.99
CA ILE A 333 -4.81 5.77 27.94
C ILE A 333 -6.31 5.50 27.88
N SER A 334 -6.94 5.44 29.06
CA SER A 334 -8.37 5.09 29.22
C SER A 334 -9.13 6.02 30.16
N ASP A 335 -8.52 7.11 30.62
CA ASP A 335 -9.13 8.06 31.55
C ASP A 335 -10.10 9.04 30.84
N SER A 336 -10.67 9.97 31.61
CA SER A 336 -11.66 10.92 31.09
C SER A 336 -11.08 11.95 30.11
N SER A 337 -9.75 12.16 30.09
CA SER A 337 -9.10 13.12 29.19
C SER A 337 -9.27 12.75 27.71
N VAL A 338 -9.30 11.44 27.43
CA VAL A 338 -9.47 10.87 26.07
C VAL A 338 -10.91 10.47 25.77
N SER A 339 -11.88 10.92 26.58
CA SER A 339 -13.30 10.59 26.40
C SER A 339 -13.87 10.97 25.03
N LYS A 340 -13.28 11.99 24.38
CA LYS A 340 -13.61 12.40 23.02
C LYS A 340 -13.35 11.30 21.99
N LEU A 341 -12.40 10.39 22.24
CA LEU A 341 -12.00 9.30 21.34
C LEU A 341 -12.85 8.03 21.49
N ASN A 342 -13.78 7.98 22.44
CA ASN A 342 -14.57 6.79 22.75
C ASN A 342 -15.39 6.22 21.59
N HIS A 343 -15.65 7.01 20.54
CA HIS A 343 -16.36 6.59 19.33
C HIS A 343 -15.48 5.75 18.37
N LEU A 344 -14.15 5.78 18.55
CA LEU A 344 -13.20 5.01 17.76
C LEU A 344 -13.02 3.62 18.39
N VAL A 345 -13.26 2.57 17.60
CA VAL A 345 -13.20 1.17 18.01
C VAL A 345 -12.51 0.35 16.92
N ASP A 346 -11.69 -0.62 17.32
CA ASP A 346 -10.94 -1.51 16.42
C ASP A 346 -9.98 -0.76 15.48
N CYS A 347 -9.40 0.33 15.99
CA CYS A 347 -8.28 1.08 15.42
C CYS A 347 -7.35 1.56 16.53
N ILE A 348 -6.11 1.88 16.19
CA ILE A 348 -5.16 2.52 17.09
C ILE A 348 -5.10 4.01 16.76
N VAL A 349 -5.30 4.85 17.77
CA VAL A 349 -5.22 6.31 17.62
C VAL A 349 -3.85 6.78 18.10
N PHE A 350 -3.11 7.43 17.22
CA PHE A 350 -1.81 8.02 17.51
C PHE A 350 -1.95 9.51 17.86
N PRO A 351 -1.11 10.01 18.78
CA PRO A 351 -1.06 11.43 19.12
C PRO A 351 -0.61 12.21 17.90
N THR A 352 -1.15 13.41 17.75
CA THR A 352 -0.65 14.37 16.78
C THR A 352 0.49 15.22 17.36
N LYS A 353 0.83 15.06 18.65
CA LYS A 353 1.89 15.76 19.40
C LYS A 353 3.20 14.99 19.41
N GLY A 354 4.29 15.74 19.62
CA GLY A 354 5.63 15.20 19.83
C GLY A 354 6.60 15.60 18.74
N LYS A 355 7.80 15.00 18.78
CA LYS A 355 8.91 15.28 17.86
C LYS A 355 8.79 14.54 16.52
N ARG A 356 8.07 13.43 16.51
CA ARG A 356 7.92 12.55 15.35
C ARG A 356 6.61 11.75 15.49
N PRO A 357 5.84 11.51 14.42
CA PRO A 357 4.65 10.68 14.48
C PRO A 357 5.01 9.24 14.81
N HIS A 358 4.28 8.58 15.72
CA HIS A 358 4.55 7.18 16.06
C HIS A 358 4.36 6.23 14.87
N ALA A 359 3.42 6.50 13.96
CA ALA A 359 3.31 5.76 12.71
C ALA A 359 4.63 5.80 11.92
N HIS A 360 5.22 6.99 11.77
CA HIS A 360 6.51 7.16 11.08
C HIS A 360 7.70 6.55 11.84
N GLU A 361 7.62 6.42 13.17
CA GLU A 361 8.62 5.67 13.96
C GLU A 361 8.56 4.16 13.73
N ILE A 362 7.43 3.65 13.26
CA ILE A 362 7.19 2.23 13.01
C ILE A 362 7.33 1.98 11.51
N ALA A 363 8.50 1.54 11.06
CA ALA A 363 8.74 1.16 9.68
C ALA A 363 8.48 2.28 8.65
N GLY A 364 8.62 3.56 9.04
CA GLY A 364 8.38 4.71 8.15
C GLY A 364 6.93 4.82 7.68
N SER A 365 5.98 4.31 8.45
CA SER A 365 4.58 4.19 8.05
C SER A 365 3.85 5.53 8.03
N ASP A 366 2.78 5.58 7.23
CA ASP A 366 1.81 6.68 7.20
C ASP A 366 0.45 6.19 7.74
N LEU A 367 -0.60 6.98 7.56
CA LEU A 367 -1.97 6.64 7.95
C LEU A 367 -2.89 6.49 6.73
N ASP A 368 -2.37 6.15 5.55
CA ASP A 368 -3.16 6.05 4.31
C ASP A 368 -3.89 4.70 4.12
N GLY A 369 -3.79 3.85 5.13
CA GLY A 369 -4.34 2.49 5.19
C GLY A 369 -3.41 1.48 5.85
N ASP A 370 -2.28 1.93 6.40
CA ASP A 370 -1.37 1.07 7.14
C ASP A 370 -2.06 0.46 8.37
N GLN A 371 -1.82 -0.83 8.54
CA GLN A 371 -2.27 -1.60 9.69
C GLN A 371 -1.08 -1.96 10.57
N PHE A 372 -1.30 -1.83 11.88
CA PHE A 372 -0.30 -2.07 12.91
C PHE A 372 -0.69 -3.32 13.68
N PHE A 373 0.30 -4.18 13.92
CA PHE A 373 0.20 -5.21 14.94
C PHE A 373 0.29 -4.51 16.29
N VAL A 374 -0.76 -4.66 17.10
CA VAL A 374 -0.85 -4.12 18.46
C VAL A 374 -1.12 -5.28 19.40
N ALA A 375 -0.26 -5.50 20.39
CA ALA A 375 -0.49 -6.49 21.43
C ALA A 375 -0.41 -5.86 22.82
N TRP A 376 -1.35 -6.26 23.68
CA TRP A 376 -1.44 -5.84 25.08
C TRP A 376 -1.18 -7.00 26.05
N ASP A 377 -0.71 -8.13 25.53
CA ASP A 377 -0.25 -9.27 26.33
C ASP A 377 0.99 -8.87 27.14
N PRO A 378 0.95 -8.90 28.49
CA PRO A 378 2.05 -8.46 29.32
C PRO A 378 3.36 -9.21 29.05
N ASP A 379 3.28 -10.48 28.64
CA ASP A 379 4.43 -11.30 28.34
C ASP A 379 5.02 -11.01 26.96
N LEU A 380 4.35 -10.22 26.10
CA LEU A 380 4.89 -9.79 24.81
C LEU A 380 5.47 -8.38 24.85
N ILE A 381 5.31 -7.65 25.96
CA ILE A 381 5.76 -6.28 26.09
C ILE A 381 7.29 -6.28 26.28
N PRO A 382 8.05 -5.68 25.36
CA PRO A 382 9.49 -5.50 25.49
C PRO A 382 9.91 -4.88 26.83
N LYS A 383 10.95 -5.45 27.45
CA LYS A 383 11.58 -4.88 28.66
C LYS A 383 12.48 -3.71 28.31
N THR A 384 13.12 -3.79 27.15
CA THR A 384 13.97 -2.74 26.58
C THR A 384 13.42 -2.28 25.25
N VAL A 385 13.61 -1.00 24.92
CA VAL A 385 13.26 -0.43 23.61
C VAL A 385 14.48 0.22 22.99
N ARG A 386 14.61 0.14 21.66
CA ARG A 386 15.65 0.86 20.91
C ARG A 386 15.10 2.19 20.39
N ALA A 387 16.00 3.11 20.04
CA ALA A 387 15.61 4.33 19.36
C ALA A 387 15.00 3.98 17.98
N PRO A 388 13.96 4.71 17.52
CA PRO A 388 13.36 4.45 16.23
C PRO A 388 14.38 4.73 15.13
N TYR A 389 14.39 3.89 14.09
CA TYR A 389 15.29 4.09 12.95
C TYR A 389 14.94 5.40 12.23
N TYR A 390 15.97 6.13 11.81
CA TYR A 390 15.80 7.31 11.00
C TYR A 390 15.64 6.88 9.55
N TYR A 391 14.43 7.04 8.99
CA TYR A 391 14.16 6.81 7.58
C TYR A 391 14.57 8.07 6.82
N PRO A 392 15.73 8.10 6.13
CA PRO A 392 16.14 9.27 5.40
C PRO A 392 15.16 9.53 4.27
N SER A 393 14.65 10.76 4.19
CA SER A 393 13.89 11.20 3.03
C SER A 393 14.85 11.24 1.84
N VAL A 394 14.67 10.32 0.89
CA VAL A 394 15.39 10.39 -0.37
C VAL A 394 14.76 11.52 -1.19
N GLU A 395 15.55 12.53 -1.55
CA GLU A 395 15.10 13.58 -2.46
C GLU A 395 14.67 12.96 -3.79
N CYS A 396 13.42 13.18 -4.17
CA CYS A 396 12.90 12.75 -5.47
C CYS A 396 13.73 13.41 -6.58
N ARG A 397 14.51 12.63 -7.32
CA ARG A 397 15.20 13.13 -8.51
C ARG A 397 14.15 13.60 -9.50
N THR A 398 14.12 14.90 -9.80
CA THR A 398 13.24 15.46 -10.83
C THR A 398 13.76 15.03 -12.20
N GLU A 399 13.26 13.92 -12.73
CA GLU A 399 13.69 13.42 -14.02
C GLU A 399 12.88 14.00 -15.19
N GLY A 400 12.95 15.30 -15.43
CA GLY A 400 12.31 15.93 -16.60
C GLY A 400 10.84 15.51 -16.81
N ASP A 401 10.38 15.48 -18.06
CA ASP A 401 9.00 15.09 -18.38
C ASP A 401 8.78 13.58 -18.22
N VAL A 402 7.66 13.19 -17.60
CA VAL A 402 7.21 11.80 -17.52
C VAL A 402 6.77 11.33 -18.92
N THR A 403 7.53 10.41 -19.52
CA THR A 403 7.22 9.86 -20.85
C THR A 403 6.65 8.45 -20.77
N HIS A 404 5.90 8.06 -21.80
CA HIS A 404 5.36 6.71 -21.91
C HIS A 404 6.46 5.63 -21.81
N ALA A 405 7.62 5.86 -22.43
CA ALA A 405 8.73 4.92 -22.39
C ALA A 405 9.28 4.72 -20.97
N LYS A 406 9.42 5.81 -20.21
CA LYS A 406 9.83 5.74 -18.81
C LYS A 406 8.82 4.96 -17.96
N VAL A 407 7.52 5.16 -18.17
CA VAL A 407 6.45 4.42 -17.47
C VAL A 407 6.54 2.92 -17.73
N CYS A 408 6.74 2.51 -18.99
CA CYS A 408 6.91 1.09 -19.34
C CYS A 408 8.16 0.48 -18.74
N SER A 409 9.29 1.19 -18.81
CA SER A 409 10.55 0.76 -18.21
C SER A 409 10.40 0.58 -16.71
N TYR A 410 9.79 1.58 -16.05
CA TYR A 410 9.53 1.57 -14.63
C TYR A 410 8.68 0.37 -14.21
N PHE A 411 7.53 0.12 -14.86
CA PHE A 411 6.70 -1.05 -14.61
C PHE A 411 7.46 -2.38 -14.79
N ALA A 412 8.25 -2.50 -15.85
CA ALA A 412 9.01 -3.71 -16.15
C ALA A 412 10.15 -3.98 -15.14
N LYS A 413 10.75 -2.92 -14.58
CA LYS A 413 11.80 -2.99 -13.57
C LYS A 413 11.30 -3.43 -12.18
N GLN A 414 10.02 -3.27 -11.86
CA GLN A 414 9.46 -3.63 -10.54
C GLN A 414 9.72 -5.10 -10.13
N ASN A 415 9.89 -5.99 -11.10
CA ASN A 415 10.31 -7.38 -10.88
C ASN A 415 11.66 -7.50 -10.15
N HIS A 416 12.63 -6.66 -10.51
CA HIS A 416 13.95 -6.67 -9.88
C HIS A 416 13.83 -6.26 -8.41
N GLU A 417 13.06 -5.21 -8.11
CA GLU A 417 12.87 -4.73 -6.73
C GLU A 417 12.14 -5.76 -5.86
N GLN A 418 11.13 -6.45 -6.39
CA GLN A 418 10.48 -7.53 -5.64
C GLN A 418 11.38 -8.72 -5.37
N LYS A 419 12.16 -9.16 -6.37
CA LYS A 419 13.15 -10.23 -6.18
C LYS A 419 14.21 -9.83 -5.17
N LYS A 420 14.63 -8.55 -5.18
CA LYS A 420 15.55 -7.99 -4.17
C LYS A 420 14.94 -8.05 -2.78
N MET A 421 13.70 -7.63 -2.56
CA MET A 421 13.03 -7.74 -1.25
C MET A 421 12.99 -9.19 -0.73
N VAL A 422 12.64 -10.15 -1.60
CA VAL A 422 12.64 -11.58 -1.22
C VAL A 422 14.04 -12.08 -0.89
N LYS A 423 15.06 -11.65 -1.66
CA LYS A 423 16.46 -11.99 -1.38
C LYS A 423 16.94 -11.39 -0.06
N ILE A 424 16.59 -10.13 0.23
CA ILE A 424 16.91 -9.46 1.50
C ILE A 424 16.25 -10.19 2.67
N ASP A 425 14.97 -10.56 2.59
CA ASP A 425 14.29 -11.32 3.63
C ASP A 425 14.99 -12.66 3.92
N ARG A 426 15.42 -13.36 2.86
CA ARG A 426 16.18 -14.62 2.98
C ARG A 426 17.53 -14.39 3.64
N LEU A 427 18.31 -13.42 3.17
CA LEU A 427 19.61 -13.09 3.75
C LEU A 427 19.48 -12.68 5.22
N PHE A 428 18.44 -11.92 5.56
CA PHE A 428 18.17 -11.52 6.94
C PHE A 428 17.98 -12.75 7.84
N LYS A 429 17.15 -13.71 7.41
CA LYS A 429 16.95 -14.97 8.14
C LYS A 429 18.24 -15.77 8.30
N MET A 430 19.07 -15.84 7.25
CA MET A 430 20.36 -16.54 7.29
C MET A 430 21.34 -15.89 8.27
N TRP A 431 21.47 -14.56 8.23
CA TRP A 431 22.33 -13.82 9.17
C TRP A 431 21.80 -13.90 10.60
N ALA A 432 20.50 -13.77 10.78
CA ALA A 432 19.86 -13.90 12.09
C ALA A 432 20.12 -15.29 12.70
N ALA A 433 20.07 -16.36 11.91
CA ALA A 433 20.39 -17.70 12.37
C ALA A 433 21.88 -17.89 12.69
N ARG A 434 22.79 -17.20 12.00
CA ARG A 434 24.26 -17.33 12.17
C ARG A 434 24.82 -16.48 13.30
N LYS A 435 24.37 -15.23 13.43
CA LYS A 435 24.93 -14.20 14.32
C LYS A 435 23.91 -13.55 15.25
N GLY A 436 22.62 -13.87 15.11
CA GLY A 436 21.53 -13.20 15.82
C GLY A 436 21.01 -11.95 15.07
N VAL A 437 19.78 -11.54 15.40
CA VAL A 437 19.11 -10.36 14.78
C VAL A 437 19.71 -9.02 15.18
N GLU A 438 20.52 -8.99 16.23
CA GLU A 438 21.27 -7.81 16.68
C GLU A 438 22.58 -7.59 15.90
N SER A 439 22.91 -8.49 14.98
CA SER A 439 24.09 -8.38 14.15
C SER A 439 24.03 -7.14 13.23
N VAL A 440 25.20 -6.57 12.95
CA VAL A 440 25.34 -5.42 12.04
C VAL A 440 24.81 -5.75 10.65
N GLU A 441 24.95 -7.01 10.22
CA GLU A 441 24.44 -7.50 8.95
C GLU A 441 22.90 -7.51 8.90
N CYS A 442 22.23 -7.97 9.95
CA CYS A 442 20.77 -7.92 10.06
C CYS A 442 20.26 -6.47 10.08
N GLU A 443 20.94 -5.58 10.82
CA GLU A 443 20.58 -4.15 10.83
C GLU A 443 20.73 -3.55 9.43
N LYS A 444 21.87 -3.72 8.76
CA LYS A 444 22.09 -3.26 7.38
C LYS A 444 21.04 -3.81 6.42
N LEU A 445 20.66 -5.08 6.52
CA LEU A 445 19.62 -5.70 5.70
C LEU A 445 18.23 -5.12 5.97
N GLY A 446 17.90 -4.81 7.24
CA GLY A 446 16.66 -4.11 7.58
C GLY A 446 16.60 -2.70 7.01
N GLN A 447 17.71 -1.94 7.10
CA GLN A 447 17.83 -0.62 6.48
C GLN A 447 17.70 -0.69 4.96
N LEU A 448 18.31 -1.72 4.35
CA LEU A 448 18.22 -1.96 2.92
C LEU A 448 16.79 -2.33 2.50
N PHE A 449 16.08 -3.13 3.29
CA PHE A 449 14.69 -3.47 3.04
C PHE A 449 13.82 -2.20 2.99
N ALA A 450 13.97 -1.30 3.97
CA ALA A 450 13.26 -0.03 3.99
C ALA A 450 13.57 0.83 2.76
N ARG A 451 14.84 0.93 2.39
CA ARG A 451 15.28 1.66 1.19
C ARG A 451 14.68 1.08 -0.09
N VAL A 452 14.56 -0.24 -0.23
CA VAL A 452 13.92 -0.86 -1.41
C VAL A 452 12.42 -0.55 -1.46
N VAL A 453 11.74 -0.54 -0.30
CA VAL A 453 10.33 -0.15 -0.23
C VAL A 453 10.14 1.30 -0.69
N ASP A 454 11.00 2.22 -0.28
CA ASP A 454 10.92 3.63 -0.68
C ASP A 454 11.51 3.91 -2.08
N ALA A 455 12.46 3.11 -2.55
CA ALA A 455 12.98 3.17 -3.93
C ALA A 455 11.88 2.93 -4.97
N SER A 456 10.85 2.15 -4.61
CA SER A 456 9.63 2.02 -5.41
C SER A 456 8.81 3.33 -5.48
N LYS A 457 9.19 4.39 -4.77
CA LYS A 457 8.61 5.73 -4.84
C LYS A 457 9.59 6.74 -5.44
N THR A 458 10.90 6.54 -5.24
CA THR A 458 11.95 7.52 -5.58
C THR A 458 12.83 7.14 -6.77
N GLU A 459 12.64 5.94 -7.35
CA GLU A 459 13.39 5.42 -8.50
C GLU A 459 14.91 5.22 -8.23
N ASP A 460 15.29 5.18 -6.95
CA ASP A 460 16.66 4.89 -6.54
C ASP A 460 17.08 3.45 -6.87
N GLU A 461 18.24 3.29 -7.50
CA GLU A 461 18.83 1.96 -7.70
C GLU A 461 19.50 1.49 -6.40
N VAL A 462 18.86 0.51 -5.75
CA VAL A 462 19.37 -0.11 -4.52
C VAL A 462 20.00 -1.46 -4.86
N GLU A 463 21.29 -1.60 -4.57
CA GLU A 463 22.02 -2.87 -4.67
C GLU A 463 22.25 -3.49 -3.30
N ILE A 464 22.36 -4.82 -3.26
CA ILE A 464 22.72 -5.54 -2.04
C ILE A 464 24.24 -5.58 -1.96
N PRO A 465 24.86 -4.97 -0.92
CA PRO A 465 26.31 -5.00 -0.74
C PRO A 465 26.86 -6.43 -0.72
N GLU A 466 28.00 -6.66 -1.35
CA GLU A 466 28.62 -7.99 -1.47
C GLU A 466 28.88 -8.63 -0.11
N GLU A 467 29.22 -7.84 0.91
CA GLU A 467 29.50 -8.36 2.25
C GLU A 467 28.27 -8.95 2.97
N LEU A 468 27.06 -8.62 2.51
CA LEU A 468 25.81 -9.15 3.08
C LEU A 468 25.33 -10.42 2.36
N ILE A 469 25.94 -10.77 1.24
CA ILE A 469 25.55 -11.94 0.44
C ILE A 469 26.19 -13.18 1.06
N LEU A 470 25.34 -14.12 1.46
CA LEU A 470 25.76 -15.44 1.92
C LEU A 470 25.54 -16.45 0.79
N GLU A 471 26.57 -17.25 0.50
CA GLU A 471 26.41 -18.40 -0.41
C GLU A 471 25.41 -19.39 0.18
N GLU A 472 24.55 -19.92 -0.68
CA GLU A 472 23.53 -20.90 -0.30
C GLU A 472 24.23 -22.20 0.12
N PRO A 473 23.79 -22.86 1.21
CA PRO A 473 24.14 -24.26 1.38
C PRO A 473 23.53 -25.03 0.20
N VAL A 474 24.40 -25.68 -0.59
CA VAL A 474 24.06 -26.48 -1.78
C VAL A 474 23.03 -27.55 -1.47
#